data_AF-A0A3D2SXB0-F1
#
_entry.id   AF-A0A3D2SXB0-F1
#
_cell.length_a   1.000
_cell.length_b   1.000
_cell.length_c   1.000
_cell.angle_alpha   90.00
_cell.angle_beta   90.00
_cell.angle_gamma   90.00
#
_symmetry.space_group_name_H-M   'P 1'
#
loop_
_entity.id
_entity.type
_entity.pdbx_description
1 polymer ?
#
loop_
_entity_poly.entity_id
_entity_poly.type
_entity_poly.pdbx_seq_one_letter_code
_entity_poly.pdbx_strand_id
1 'polypeptide(L)'
;MAEDKKLATEFEAREVAEQAREQDWGKRSFARAIFDGRLNVDLIHPLPEPNPDEESQTNKLLENLEVFARKHIDGDQIDRDGWVPEEVLTGLAALGAFGIKIPVKYGGLGLSQHSYNRALAIVGSRCGATGAFLSAHQSIGVPGPLMKFGTEEQKEKYLPRLAKGALSAFALTEHDVGSDPANMSTTAKLSDDGLHWIL
;
A
#
# COMPACT_ATOMS: atom_id res chain seq x y z
N MET A 1 -24.20 -27.95 -9.77
CA MET A 1 -23.93 -27.32 -11.08
C MET A 1 -23.57 -25.88 -10.78
N ALA A 2 -22.28 -25.54 -10.83
CA ALA A 2 -21.85 -24.16 -10.65
C ALA A 2 -22.26 -23.40 -11.91
N GLU A 3 -22.96 -22.27 -11.75
CA GLU A 3 -23.31 -21.39 -12.86
C GLU A 3 -22.03 -20.94 -13.57
N ASP A 4 -22.05 -21.09 -14.89
CA ASP A 4 -20.99 -20.78 -15.83
C ASP A 4 -20.79 -19.25 -15.86
N LYS A 5 -20.09 -18.71 -14.85
CA LYS A 5 -19.70 -17.29 -14.82
C LYS A 5 -18.62 -17.08 -15.87
N LYS A 6 -19.07 -16.72 -17.07
CA LYS A 6 -18.22 -16.29 -18.19
C LYS A 6 -17.23 -15.24 -17.69
N LEU A 7 -15.94 -15.55 -17.75
CA LEU A 7 -14.86 -14.65 -17.35
C LEU A 7 -14.66 -13.56 -18.39
N ALA A 8 -14.19 -12.40 -17.94
CA ALA A 8 -13.93 -11.25 -18.81
C ALA A 8 -12.78 -11.54 -19.80
N THR A 9 -13.04 -11.29 -21.08
CA THR A 9 -12.07 -11.27 -22.19
C THR A 9 -11.04 -10.14 -22.03
N GLU A 10 -9.92 -10.19 -22.77
CA GLU A 10 -8.93 -9.09 -22.81
C GLU A 10 -9.59 -7.74 -23.14
N PHE A 11 -10.54 -7.76 -24.08
CA PHE A 11 -11.32 -6.59 -24.45
C PHE A 11 -12.16 -6.08 -23.28
N GLU A 12 -12.89 -6.96 -22.59
CA GLU A 12 -13.69 -6.59 -21.41
C GLU A 12 -12.80 -6.12 -20.25
N ALA A 13 -11.60 -6.68 -20.06
CA ALA A 13 -10.65 -6.21 -19.05
C ALA A 13 -10.10 -4.81 -19.36
N ARG A 14 -9.79 -4.54 -20.64
CA ARG A 14 -9.42 -3.20 -21.12
C ARG A 14 -10.58 -2.22 -20.98
N GLU A 15 -11.80 -2.63 -21.33
CA GLU A 15 -12.98 -1.80 -21.13
C GLU A 15 -13.24 -1.53 -19.65
N VAL A 16 -13.04 -2.48 -18.75
CA VAL A 16 -13.14 -2.25 -17.30
C VAL A 16 -12.09 -1.22 -16.85
N ALA A 17 -10.85 -1.30 -17.36
CA ALA A 17 -9.82 -0.31 -17.06
C ALA A 17 -10.17 1.09 -17.60
N GLU A 18 -10.75 1.18 -18.80
CA GLU A 18 -11.23 2.44 -19.39
C GLU A 18 -12.49 2.97 -18.70
N GLN A 19 -13.41 2.11 -18.27
CA GLN A 19 -14.58 2.46 -17.46
C GLN A 19 -14.18 2.91 -16.04
N ALA A 20 -13.05 2.41 -15.53
CA ALA A 20 -12.45 2.87 -14.29
C ALA A 20 -11.74 4.23 -14.42
N ARG A 21 -11.53 4.76 -15.64
CA ARG A 21 -11.14 6.16 -15.79
C ARG A 21 -12.28 7.03 -15.28
N GLU A 22 -11.94 7.96 -14.42
CA GLU A 22 -12.89 8.91 -13.82
C GLU A 22 -13.52 9.76 -14.92
N GLN A 23 -14.75 9.39 -15.33
CA GLN A 23 -15.50 10.07 -16.40
C GLN A 23 -16.15 11.36 -15.90
N ASP A 24 -16.44 11.43 -14.59
CA ASP A 24 -17.03 12.60 -13.94
C ASP A 24 -16.14 13.05 -12.78
N TRP A 25 -15.71 14.31 -12.84
CA TRP A 25 -14.70 14.86 -11.94
C TRP A 25 -15.36 15.50 -10.72
N GLY A 26 -15.83 14.66 -9.80
CA GLY A 26 -16.50 15.14 -8.58
C GLY A 26 -15.57 15.81 -7.56
N LYS A 27 -14.24 15.60 -7.67
CA LYS A 27 -13.26 16.12 -6.69
C LYS A 27 -12.64 17.43 -7.16
N ARG A 28 -12.65 18.44 -6.29
CA ARG A 28 -11.92 19.70 -6.48
C ARG A 28 -10.42 19.42 -6.39
N SER A 29 -9.63 19.87 -7.37
CA SER A 29 -8.16 19.71 -7.41
C SER A 29 -7.48 21.06 -7.61
N PHE A 30 -6.55 21.40 -6.70
CA PHE A 30 -5.73 22.61 -6.82
C PHE A 30 -4.86 22.58 -8.08
N ALA A 31 -4.15 21.48 -8.31
CA ALA A 31 -3.26 21.32 -9.45
C ALA A 31 -4.01 21.46 -10.77
N ARG A 32 -5.18 20.83 -10.90
CA ARG A 32 -6.03 20.99 -12.11
C ARG A 32 -6.51 22.43 -12.28
N ALA A 33 -6.98 23.06 -11.20
CA ALA A 33 -7.51 24.42 -11.26
C ALA A 33 -6.49 25.41 -11.84
N ILE A 34 -5.19 25.22 -11.56
CA ILE A 34 -4.12 26.03 -12.15
C ILE A 34 -4.11 25.95 -13.68
N PHE A 35 -4.28 24.76 -14.26
CA PHE A 35 -4.35 24.60 -15.73
C PHE A 35 -5.58 25.27 -16.33
N ASP A 36 -6.65 25.43 -15.55
CA ASP A 36 -7.84 26.20 -15.91
C ASP A 36 -7.71 27.71 -15.60
N GLY A 37 -6.53 28.18 -15.19
CA GLY A 37 -6.28 29.58 -14.82
C GLY A 37 -6.91 30.01 -13.49
N ARG A 38 -7.28 29.06 -12.62
CA ARG A 38 -7.95 29.30 -11.33
C ARG A 38 -7.03 28.96 -10.15
N LEU A 39 -6.80 29.93 -9.26
CA LEU A 39 -5.98 29.76 -8.06
C LEU A 39 -6.85 29.48 -6.82
N ASN A 40 -7.24 28.22 -6.64
CA ASN A 40 -8.12 27.79 -5.53
C ASN A 40 -7.32 27.46 -4.26
N VAL A 41 -6.74 28.47 -3.62
CA VAL A 41 -5.83 28.30 -2.46
C VAL A 41 -6.49 27.56 -1.28
N ASP A 42 -7.82 27.65 -1.16
CA ASP A 42 -8.60 26.97 -0.12
C ASP A 42 -8.47 25.44 -0.12
N LEU A 43 -8.03 24.84 -1.25
CA LEU A 43 -7.79 23.41 -1.38
C LEU A 43 -6.46 22.93 -0.77
N ILE A 44 -5.55 23.85 -0.45
CA ILE A 44 -4.22 23.54 0.10
C ILE A 44 -3.89 24.36 1.37
N HIS A 45 -4.68 25.37 1.70
CA HIS A 45 -4.46 26.23 2.86
C HIS A 45 -5.78 26.73 3.48
N PRO A 46 -5.94 26.72 4.82
CA PRO A 46 -5.01 26.14 5.80
C PRO A 46 -4.90 24.62 5.65
N LEU A 47 -3.84 24.02 6.19
CA LEU A 47 -3.72 22.57 6.19
C LEU A 47 -4.89 21.95 6.98
N PRO A 48 -5.46 20.83 6.50
CA PRO A 48 -6.48 20.12 7.25
C PRO A 48 -5.96 19.70 8.63
N GLU A 49 -6.77 19.94 9.67
CA GLU A 49 -6.44 19.49 11.02
C GLU A 49 -6.65 17.97 11.13
N PRO A 50 -5.72 17.23 11.78
CA PRO A 50 -5.92 15.81 12.06
C PRO A 50 -7.13 15.56 12.96
N ASN A 51 -7.74 14.38 12.85
CA ASN A 51 -8.75 13.94 13.80
C ASN A 51 -8.11 13.79 15.20
N PRO A 52 -8.59 14.50 16.25
CA PRO A 52 -8.00 14.44 17.59
C PRO A 52 -7.94 13.03 18.19
N ASP A 53 -8.95 12.19 17.93
CA ASP A 53 -9.00 10.82 18.46
C ASP A 53 -7.94 9.94 17.80
N GLU A 54 -7.74 10.12 16.49
CA GLU A 54 -6.67 9.42 15.76
C GLU A 54 -5.29 9.93 16.18
N GLU A 55 -5.15 11.23 16.42
CA GLU A 55 -3.87 11.87 16.76
C GLU A 55 -3.24 11.28 18.03
N SER A 56 -4.07 10.95 19.04
CA SER A 56 -3.61 10.27 20.25
C SER A 56 -3.02 8.88 19.96
N GLN A 57 -3.69 8.09 19.12
CA GLN A 57 -3.22 6.76 18.72
C GLN A 57 -1.95 6.84 17.87
N THR A 58 -1.91 7.82 16.96
CA THR A 58 -0.75 8.11 16.12
C THR A 58 0.45 8.50 16.97
N ASN A 59 0.31 9.42 17.91
CA ASN A 59 1.44 9.83 18.76
C ASN A 59 1.99 8.66 19.59
N LYS A 60 1.12 7.81 20.14
CA LYS A 60 1.56 6.58 20.83
C LYS A 60 2.33 5.63 19.91
N LEU A 61 1.89 5.45 18.66
CA LEU A 61 2.64 4.65 17.68
C LEU A 61 4.01 5.28 17.40
N LEU A 62 4.05 6.58 17.11
CA LEU A 62 5.27 7.29 16.74
C LEU A 62 6.30 7.30 17.87
N GLU A 63 5.88 7.49 19.13
CA GLU A 63 6.77 7.43 20.29
C GLU A 63 7.46 6.07 20.43
N ASN A 64 6.68 4.98 20.36
CA ASN A 64 7.23 3.63 20.46
C ASN A 64 8.11 3.28 19.25
N LEU A 65 7.71 3.73 18.05
CA LEU A 65 8.45 3.51 16.83
C LEU A 65 9.78 4.28 16.83
N GLU A 66 9.82 5.51 17.33
CA GLU A 66 11.04 6.31 17.47
C GLU A 66 12.04 5.63 18.41
N VAL A 67 11.57 5.20 19.58
CA VAL A 67 12.41 4.47 20.56
C VAL A 67 12.99 3.19 19.94
N PHE A 68 12.16 2.41 19.24
CA PHE A 68 12.58 1.19 18.58
C PHE A 68 13.56 1.47 17.44
N ALA A 69 13.21 2.38 16.53
CA ALA A 69 14.00 2.71 15.35
C ALA A 69 15.38 3.26 15.72
N ARG A 70 15.46 4.08 16.77
CA ARG A 70 16.74 4.60 17.28
C ARG A 70 17.64 3.49 17.83
N LYS A 71 17.05 2.50 18.50
CA LYS A 71 17.79 1.44 19.18
C LYS A 71 18.17 0.26 18.28
N HIS A 72 17.32 -0.07 17.31
CA HIS A 72 17.40 -1.33 16.58
C HIS A 72 17.66 -1.17 15.08
N ILE A 73 17.42 0.02 14.49
CA ILE A 73 17.67 0.25 13.07
C ILE A 73 19.03 0.93 12.91
N ASP A 74 20.02 0.13 12.54
CA ASP A 74 21.35 0.56 12.10
C ASP A 74 21.38 0.58 10.56
N GLY A 75 21.23 1.77 9.97
CA GLY A 75 21.24 1.93 8.51
C GLY A 75 22.58 1.57 7.87
N ASP A 76 23.70 1.84 8.54
CA ASP A 76 25.03 1.54 7.98
C ASP A 76 25.27 0.03 7.95
N GLN A 77 24.77 -0.70 8.96
CA GLN A 77 24.80 -2.16 8.94
C GLN A 77 23.94 -2.71 7.80
N ILE A 78 22.70 -2.25 7.69
CA ILE A 78 21.75 -2.72 6.66
C ILE A 78 22.31 -2.50 5.25
N ASP A 79 22.92 -1.34 5.00
CA ASP A 79 23.52 -1.02 3.70
C ASP A 79 24.74 -1.91 3.40
N ARG A 80 25.58 -2.22 4.41
CA ARG A 80 26.72 -3.13 4.25
C ARG A 80 26.28 -4.57 4.00
N ASP A 81 25.29 -5.04 4.74
CA ASP A 81 24.85 -6.43 4.72
C ASP A 81 23.88 -6.70 3.55
N GLY A 82 23.23 -5.65 3.02
CA GLY A 82 22.26 -5.73 1.93
C GLY A 82 20.90 -6.28 2.33
N TRP A 83 20.65 -6.49 3.63
CA TRP A 83 19.42 -7.07 4.16
C TRP A 83 18.99 -6.39 5.46
N VAL A 84 17.68 -6.30 5.68
CA VAL A 84 17.12 -5.85 6.96
C VAL A 84 17.13 -7.02 7.95
N PRO A 85 17.73 -6.89 9.15
CA PRO A 85 17.79 -7.97 10.12
C PRO A 85 16.40 -8.46 10.56
N GLU A 86 16.27 -9.75 10.83
CA GLU A 86 14.99 -10.38 11.21
C GLU A 86 14.42 -9.79 12.52
N GLU A 87 15.29 -9.43 13.47
CA GLU A 87 14.89 -8.78 14.72
C GLU A 87 14.27 -7.40 14.48
N VAL A 88 14.75 -6.68 13.46
CA VAL A 88 14.17 -5.38 13.06
C VAL A 88 12.77 -5.61 12.49
N LEU A 89 12.62 -6.57 11.57
CA LEU A 89 11.33 -6.90 10.97
C LEU A 89 10.31 -7.38 12.01
N THR A 90 10.74 -8.25 12.93
CA THR A 90 9.91 -8.79 14.01
C THR A 90 9.47 -7.69 14.99
N GLY A 91 10.38 -6.79 15.36
CA GLY A 91 10.04 -5.67 16.23
C GLY A 91 9.10 -4.67 15.56
N LEU A 92 9.30 -4.37 14.27
CA LEU A 92 8.36 -3.55 13.48
C LEU A 92 6.98 -4.20 13.39
N ALA A 93 6.91 -5.51 13.20
CA ALA A 93 5.64 -6.25 13.21
C ALA A 93 4.96 -6.20 14.58
N ALA A 94 5.70 -6.35 15.68
CA ALA A 94 5.18 -6.26 17.04
C ALA A 94 4.60 -4.86 17.37
N LEU A 95 5.16 -3.80 16.76
CA LEU A 95 4.66 -2.43 16.87
C LEU A 95 3.45 -2.14 15.95
N GLY A 96 3.07 -3.08 15.09
CA GLY A 96 2.00 -2.89 14.11
C GLY A 96 2.41 -2.08 12.87
N ALA A 97 3.71 -1.88 12.62
CA ALA A 97 4.20 -1.05 11.51
C ALA A 97 3.85 -1.62 10.12
N PHE A 98 3.61 -2.94 10.02
CA PHE A 98 3.11 -3.58 8.78
C PHE A 98 1.60 -3.43 8.58
N GLY A 99 0.87 -3.03 9.63
CA GLY A 99 -0.59 -2.99 9.68
C GLY A 99 -1.19 -1.60 9.89
N ILE A 100 -0.40 -0.52 9.83
CA ILE A 100 -0.84 0.86 10.17
C ILE A 100 -2.21 1.23 9.57
N LYS A 101 -2.40 1.06 8.26
CA LYS A 101 -3.66 1.42 7.57
C LYS A 101 -4.69 0.29 7.49
N ILE A 102 -4.28 -0.94 7.82
CA ILE A 102 -5.18 -2.09 7.75
C ILE A 102 -6.27 -1.90 8.82
N PRO A 103 -7.57 -2.07 8.48
CA PRO A 103 -8.65 -1.91 9.44
C PRO A 103 -8.48 -2.78 10.69
N VAL A 104 -8.92 -2.27 11.85
CA VAL A 104 -8.85 -2.97 13.14
C VAL A 104 -9.55 -4.34 13.10
N LYS A 105 -10.65 -4.49 12.35
CA LYS A 105 -11.34 -5.78 12.16
C LYS A 105 -10.46 -6.88 11.54
N TYR A 106 -9.38 -6.49 10.86
CA TYR A 106 -8.39 -7.41 10.29
C TYR A 106 -7.06 -7.40 11.07
N GLY A 107 -7.01 -6.83 12.27
CA GLY A 107 -5.83 -6.83 13.14
C GLY A 107 -4.77 -5.78 12.80
N GLY A 108 -5.10 -4.77 11.98
CA GLY A 108 -4.26 -3.59 11.80
C GLY A 108 -4.59 -2.47 12.80
N LEU A 109 -3.97 -1.29 12.61
CA LEU A 109 -4.19 -0.13 13.48
C LEU A 109 -5.33 0.78 13.01
N GLY A 110 -5.76 0.65 11.75
CA GLY A 110 -6.85 1.45 11.18
C GLY A 110 -6.56 2.95 11.07
N LEU A 111 -5.29 3.35 11.09
CA LEU A 111 -4.87 4.76 11.05
C LEU A 111 -4.86 5.31 9.62
N SER A 112 -4.94 6.63 9.50
CA SER A 112 -4.97 7.31 8.20
C SER A 112 -3.65 7.24 7.44
N GLN A 113 -3.72 7.64 6.16
CA GLN A 113 -2.54 7.85 5.33
C GLN A 113 -1.59 8.91 5.92
N HIS A 114 -2.11 9.91 6.63
CA HIS A 114 -1.29 10.94 7.30
C HIS A 114 -0.43 10.31 8.40
N SER A 115 -1.04 9.54 9.28
CA SER A 115 -0.40 8.81 10.38
C SER A 115 0.64 7.80 9.88
N TYR A 116 0.30 7.06 8.82
CA TYR A 116 1.23 6.19 8.11
C TYR A 116 2.47 6.92 7.56
N ASN A 117 2.29 8.07 6.91
CA ASN A 117 3.41 8.84 6.36
C ASN A 117 4.34 9.36 7.46
N ARG A 118 3.79 9.77 8.62
CA ARG A 118 4.59 10.17 9.80
C ARG A 118 5.41 9.01 10.35
N ALA A 119 4.84 7.81 10.42
CA ALA A 119 5.55 6.61 10.87
C ALA A 119 6.68 6.23 9.90
N LEU A 120 6.43 6.29 8.58
CA LEU A 120 7.47 6.06 7.58
C LEU A 120 8.60 7.09 7.64
N ALA A 121 8.30 8.36 7.96
CA ALA A 121 9.33 9.39 8.11
C ALA A 121 10.32 9.05 9.23
N ILE A 122 9.84 8.52 10.35
CA ILE A 122 10.67 8.04 11.46
C ILE A 122 11.60 6.92 11.00
N VAL A 123 11.05 5.85 10.41
CA VAL A 123 11.86 4.70 9.97
C VAL A 123 12.84 5.11 8.87
N GLY A 124 12.38 5.88 7.89
CA GLY A 124 13.20 6.36 6.77
C GLY A 124 14.33 7.30 7.21
N SER A 125 14.15 8.04 8.31
CA SER A 125 15.22 8.87 8.90
C SER A 125 16.38 8.05 9.47
N ARG A 126 16.14 6.77 9.79
CA ARG A 126 17.15 5.83 10.30
C ARG A 126 17.75 4.99 9.19
N CYS A 127 16.92 4.49 8.27
CA CYS A 127 17.34 3.71 7.11
C CYS A 127 16.32 3.86 5.98
N GLY A 128 16.76 4.46 4.87
CA GLY A 128 15.91 4.65 3.69
C GLY A 128 15.41 3.33 3.10
N ALA A 129 16.25 2.29 3.07
CA ALA A 129 15.88 0.97 2.56
C ALA A 129 14.77 0.32 3.41
N THR A 130 14.87 0.36 4.73
CA THR A 130 13.83 -0.16 5.64
C THR A 130 12.53 0.63 5.53
N GLY A 131 12.62 1.96 5.41
CA GLY A 131 11.45 2.81 5.15
C GLY A 131 10.78 2.49 3.81
N ALA A 132 11.57 2.32 2.75
CA ALA A 132 11.09 1.93 1.42
C ALA A 132 10.46 0.53 1.43
N PHE A 133 11.03 -0.41 2.20
CA PHE A 133 10.50 -1.76 2.37
C PHE A 133 9.10 -1.75 3.01
N LEU A 134 8.93 -1.07 4.15
CA LEU A 134 7.62 -0.91 4.79
C LEU A 134 6.64 -0.20 3.85
N SER A 135 7.14 0.80 3.12
CA SER A 135 6.32 1.53 2.16
C SER A 135 5.84 0.64 1.03
N ALA A 136 6.74 -0.11 0.39
CA ALA A 136 6.41 -1.04 -0.69
C ALA A 136 5.39 -2.07 -0.23
N HIS A 137 5.55 -2.63 0.97
CA HIS A 137 4.59 -3.56 1.55
C HIS A 137 3.18 -2.96 1.70
N GLN A 138 3.03 -1.77 2.29
CA GLN A 138 1.69 -1.24 2.63
C GLN A 138 1.04 -0.34 1.56
N SER A 139 1.83 0.27 0.67
CA SER A 139 1.32 1.24 -0.31
C SER A 139 0.91 0.57 -1.62
N ILE A 140 1.80 -0.24 -2.20
CA ILE A 140 1.63 -0.88 -3.51
C ILE A 140 1.58 -2.42 -3.41
N GLY A 141 2.18 -2.98 -2.37
CA GLY A 141 2.08 -4.40 -2.03
C GLY A 141 0.66 -4.78 -1.65
N VAL A 142 0.44 -6.09 -1.48
CA VAL A 142 -0.89 -6.72 -1.36
C VAL A 142 -1.90 -5.96 -0.47
N PRO A 143 -1.57 -5.44 0.73
CA PRO A 143 -2.49 -4.66 1.56
C PRO A 143 -3.24 -3.55 0.80
N GLY A 144 -2.56 -2.76 -0.02
CA GLY A 144 -3.13 -1.60 -0.71
C GLY A 144 -4.23 -1.99 -1.70
N PRO A 145 -3.91 -2.77 -2.75
CA PRO A 145 -4.88 -3.28 -3.71
C PRO A 145 -5.97 -4.13 -3.04
N LEU A 146 -5.62 -4.97 -2.07
CA LEU A 146 -6.59 -5.86 -1.42
C LEU A 146 -7.64 -5.07 -0.61
N MET A 147 -7.25 -4.01 0.10
CA MET A 147 -8.20 -3.13 0.79
C MET A 147 -9.15 -2.43 -0.19
N LYS A 148 -8.65 -2.03 -1.37
CA LYS A 148 -9.43 -1.27 -2.37
C LYS A 148 -10.33 -2.16 -3.23
N PHE A 149 -9.85 -3.32 -3.64
CA PHE A 149 -10.45 -4.12 -4.72
C PHE A 149 -10.73 -5.57 -4.32
N GLY A 150 -10.22 -6.03 -3.18
CA GLY A 150 -10.42 -7.41 -2.73
C GLY A 150 -11.87 -7.70 -2.33
N THR A 151 -12.27 -8.97 -2.47
CA THR A 151 -13.51 -9.48 -1.86
C THR A 151 -13.35 -9.55 -0.34
N GLU A 152 -14.47 -9.61 0.40
CA GLU A 152 -14.39 -9.74 1.86
C GLU A 152 -13.67 -11.04 2.28
N GLU A 153 -13.87 -12.14 1.56
CA GLU A 153 -13.18 -13.41 1.84
C GLU A 153 -11.65 -13.29 1.65
N GLN A 154 -11.21 -12.57 0.62
CA GLN A 154 -9.78 -12.33 0.41
C GLN A 154 -9.21 -11.41 1.50
N LYS A 155 -9.94 -10.37 1.91
CA LYS A 155 -9.54 -9.46 2.98
C LYS A 155 -9.39 -10.20 4.30
N GLU A 156 -10.38 -11.00 4.69
CA GLU A 156 -10.35 -11.82 5.91
C GLU A 156 -9.20 -12.82 5.91
N LYS A 157 -8.91 -13.42 4.76
CA LYS A 157 -7.83 -14.41 4.63
C LYS A 157 -6.43 -13.80 4.72
N TYR A 158 -6.20 -12.65 4.09
CA TYR A 158 -4.84 -12.13 3.88
C TYR A 158 -4.47 -10.92 4.74
N LEU A 159 -5.39 -9.97 4.98
CA LEU A 159 -5.05 -8.76 5.75
C LEU A 159 -4.56 -9.07 7.18
N PRO A 160 -5.13 -10.03 7.92
CA PRO A 160 -4.59 -10.39 9.24
C PRO A 160 -3.18 -10.97 9.21
N ARG A 161 -2.79 -11.66 8.14
CA ARG A 161 -1.44 -12.19 7.97
C ARG A 161 -0.45 -11.06 7.67
N LEU A 162 -0.84 -10.14 6.80
CA LEU A 162 -0.04 -8.99 6.41
C LEU A 162 0.17 -8.03 7.59
N ALA A 163 -0.88 -7.75 8.36
CA ALA A 163 -0.80 -6.94 9.57
C ALA A 163 0.17 -7.52 10.63
N LYS A 164 0.33 -8.85 10.65
CA LYS A 164 1.26 -9.57 11.54
C LYS A 164 2.69 -9.66 11.00
N GLY A 165 3.01 -8.98 9.90
CA GLY A 165 4.36 -8.92 9.34
C GLY A 165 4.66 -9.92 8.23
N ALA A 166 3.65 -10.62 7.68
CA ALA A 166 3.87 -11.38 6.44
C ALA A 166 4.27 -10.42 5.33
N LEU A 167 5.36 -10.72 4.63
CA LEU A 167 5.89 -9.83 3.59
C LEU A 167 5.06 -9.90 2.32
N SER A 168 5.02 -8.77 1.61
CA SER A 168 4.35 -8.68 0.31
C SER A 168 5.17 -7.81 -0.61
N ALA A 169 5.06 -8.08 -1.91
CA ALA A 169 5.75 -7.37 -2.97
C ALA A 169 4.76 -6.95 -4.06
N PHE A 170 5.20 -6.01 -4.88
CA PHE A 170 4.48 -5.58 -6.07
C PHE A 170 5.32 -5.96 -7.30
N ALA A 171 4.91 -7.00 -8.01
CA ALA A 171 5.58 -7.51 -9.19
C ALA A 171 4.93 -6.93 -10.44
N LEU A 172 5.56 -5.89 -11.00
CA LEU A 172 5.11 -5.22 -12.23
C LEU A 172 6.25 -5.11 -13.25
N THR A 173 7.42 -4.65 -12.82
CA THR A 173 8.59 -4.46 -13.68
C THR A 173 9.10 -5.80 -14.22
N GLU A 174 9.42 -5.83 -15.51
CA GLU A 174 10.06 -6.96 -16.19
C GLU A 174 11.40 -6.53 -16.79
N HIS A 175 12.15 -7.46 -17.38
CA HIS A 175 13.48 -7.17 -17.96
C HIS A 175 13.46 -5.98 -18.93
N ASP A 176 12.46 -5.93 -19.82
CA ASP A 176 12.34 -4.91 -20.87
C ASP A 176 11.24 -3.86 -20.56
N VAL A 177 10.62 -3.92 -19.38
CA VAL A 177 9.42 -3.14 -19.05
C VAL A 177 9.57 -2.42 -17.71
N GLY A 178 9.68 -1.10 -17.76
CA GLY A 178 9.73 -0.21 -16.59
C GLY A 178 8.65 0.88 -16.65
N SER A 179 8.95 2.00 -17.31
CA SER A 179 8.04 3.14 -17.44
C SER A 179 6.81 2.89 -18.32
N ASP A 180 6.82 1.83 -19.14
CA ASP A 180 5.74 1.45 -20.05
C ASP A 180 5.10 0.10 -19.69
N PRO A 181 4.37 0.03 -18.56
CA PRO A 181 3.80 -1.22 -18.07
C PRO A 181 2.76 -1.84 -19.02
N ALA A 182 2.24 -1.09 -20.00
CA ALA A 182 1.29 -1.61 -20.98
C ALA A 182 1.91 -2.67 -21.91
N ASN A 183 3.23 -2.72 -22.00
CA ASN A 183 3.99 -3.67 -22.82
C ASN A 183 4.55 -4.87 -22.04
N MET A 184 4.00 -5.19 -20.86
CA MET A 184 4.35 -6.40 -20.10
C MET A 184 4.13 -7.69 -20.91
N SER A 185 4.98 -8.68 -20.66
CA SER A 185 5.02 -9.96 -21.36
C SER A 185 4.54 -11.14 -20.51
N THR A 186 4.48 -11.00 -19.18
CA THR A 186 3.92 -12.01 -18.28
C THR A 186 2.46 -12.29 -18.65
N THR A 187 2.14 -13.55 -18.87
CA THR A 187 0.79 -13.99 -19.24
C THR A 187 0.13 -14.73 -18.09
N ALA A 188 -1.17 -14.57 -17.92
CA ALA A 188 -1.98 -15.46 -17.11
C ALA A 188 -2.94 -16.21 -18.05
N LYS A 189 -2.80 -17.53 -18.17
CA LYS A 189 -3.73 -18.37 -18.93
C LYS A 189 -4.67 -19.10 -17.98
N LEU A 190 -5.98 -18.99 -18.21
CA LEU A 190 -6.95 -19.77 -17.45
C LEU A 190 -6.75 -21.26 -17.73
N SER A 191 -6.78 -22.08 -16.68
CA SER A 191 -6.75 -23.53 -16.79
C SER A 191 -7.94 -24.06 -17.57
N ASP A 192 -7.78 -25.24 -18.20
CA ASP A 192 -8.84 -25.84 -19.03
C ASP A 192 -10.11 -26.17 -18.21
N ASP A 193 -10.00 -26.35 -16.89
CA ASP A 193 -11.11 -26.55 -15.96
C ASP A 193 -11.77 -25.24 -15.46
N GLY A 194 -11.19 -24.08 -15.80
CA GLY A 194 -11.69 -22.76 -15.40
C GLY A 194 -11.50 -22.41 -13.91
N LEU A 195 -10.73 -23.19 -13.15
CA LEU A 195 -10.63 -23.04 -11.69
C LEU A 195 -9.42 -22.22 -11.22
N HIS A 196 -8.39 -22.05 -12.04
CA HIS A 196 -7.17 -21.35 -11.65
C HIS A 196 -6.47 -20.71 -12.86
N TRP A 197 -5.49 -19.85 -12.57
CA TRP A 197 -4.62 -19.26 -13.57
C TRP A 197 -3.26 -19.95 -13.56
N ILE A 198 -2.75 -20.24 -14.74
CA ILE A 198 -1.36 -20.65 -14.98
C ILE A 198 -0.62 -19.35 -15.30
N LEU A 199 0.26 -18.96 -14.39
CA LEU A 199 1.17 -17.83 -14.53
C LEU A 199 2.48 -18.31 -15.16
#